data_AF-I3ZTP3-F1
#
_entry.id   AF-I3ZTP3-F1
#
_cell.length_a   1.000
_cell.length_b   1.000
_cell.length_c   1.000
_cell.angle_alpha   90.00
_cell.angle_beta   90.00
_cell.angle_gamma   90.00
#
_symmetry.space_group_name_H-M   'P 1'
#
loop_
_entity.id
_entity.type
_entity.pdbx_description
1 polymer ?
#
loop_
_entity_poly.entity_id
_entity_poly.type
_entity_poly.pdbx_seq_one_letter_code
_entity_poly.pdbx_strand_id
1 'polypeptide(L)'
;MAGARLWKALFVLFVSLAMVTVPIVSAGTEASSGGQFSIGAVAPQVTDVKFYLDDHTTQTTSATPGNAYWIDITISDVNTMDDIKEITIWFYYDTNNTKVGPLPAGDTDPSSYVILKYVRTPFSDQPGTWKFYDATGNEIGTTFGTWQIISQVDPQTWDQSTGTFSVEIVVGKVAREANDGIAGGDWDFQVKVVDNEALESNVYTGYGYTVNWYGEIWVTNSFAFGTVNPQSTDNPLTSPSTGYLDVYVISNGNYDVNVKSDATWTGVNNNSRTVSVVTATPGDKQILLKINTNNDPSTAGAIASTYTLWLDNQAGPTQDGDASAGQGAHHYAYMWLDVGSNIDQDTYVGHVYFQVTNA
;
A
#
# COMPACT_ATOMS: atom_id res chain seq x y z
N MET A 1 39.77 16.84 18.75
CA MET A 1 39.36 18.11 18.09
C MET A 1 37.89 18.32 18.40
N ALA A 2 37.62 19.13 19.42
CA ALA A 2 36.28 19.44 19.89
C ALA A 2 36.25 20.95 20.12
N GLY A 3 35.40 21.65 19.36
CA GLY A 3 35.12 23.07 19.56
C GLY A 3 33.79 23.21 20.29
N ALA A 4 33.84 23.56 21.57
CA ALA A 4 32.67 23.96 22.35
C ALA A 4 32.59 25.49 22.37
N ARG A 5 31.43 26.02 22.01
CA ARG A 5 31.13 27.45 21.90
C ARG A 5 30.83 28.06 23.27
N LEU A 6 31.27 29.31 23.42
CA LEU A 6 31.18 30.18 24.58
C LEU A 6 29.75 30.33 25.13
N TRP A 7 29.62 30.15 26.44
CA TRP A 7 28.58 30.80 27.25
C TRP A 7 29.13 32.14 27.76
N LYS A 8 28.43 33.25 27.51
CA LYS A 8 28.79 34.58 28.03
C LYS A 8 28.19 34.75 29.43
N ALA A 9 29.06 34.99 30.41
CA ALA A 9 28.71 35.51 31.72
C ALA A 9 28.72 37.04 31.72
N LEU A 10 27.87 37.69 32.54
CA LEU A 10 28.34 38.75 33.45
C LEU A 10 27.29 39.10 34.52
N PHE A 11 27.76 39.12 35.77
CA PHE A 11 27.07 39.58 36.98
C PHE A 11 27.66 40.95 37.35
N VAL A 12 26.86 41.96 37.73
CA VAL A 12 27.39 43.19 38.37
C VAL A 12 26.43 43.66 39.46
N LEU A 13 26.92 43.65 40.70
CA LEU A 13 26.34 44.29 41.89
C LEU A 13 27.25 45.47 42.25
N PHE A 14 26.70 46.66 42.55
CA PHE A 14 27.48 47.77 43.11
C PHE A 14 26.86 48.36 44.38
N VAL A 15 27.71 48.47 45.40
CA VAL A 15 27.53 49.17 46.68
C VAL A 15 27.89 50.65 46.51
N SER A 16 27.12 51.55 47.11
CA SER A 16 27.29 53.01 47.00
C SER A 16 28.22 53.59 48.08
N LEU A 17 29.08 54.52 47.68
CA LEU A 17 29.82 55.43 48.57
C LEU A 17 29.72 56.86 48.00
N ALA A 18 29.38 57.82 48.86
CA ALA A 18 29.08 59.20 48.47
C ALA A 18 30.35 60.08 48.38
N MET A 19 30.45 60.88 47.32
CA MET A 19 31.17 62.17 47.29
C MET A 19 30.47 63.16 46.35
N VAL A 20 30.34 64.41 46.79
CA VAL A 20 29.76 65.53 46.04
C VAL A 20 30.88 66.31 45.35
N THR A 21 30.80 66.43 44.01
CA THR A 21 31.38 67.53 43.23
C THR A 21 30.45 67.85 42.05
N VAL A 22 30.30 69.14 41.72
CA VAL A 22 29.37 69.66 40.70
C VAL A 22 29.94 69.45 39.29
N PRO A 23 29.22 68.79 38.35
CA PRO A 23 29.64 68.75 36.95
C PRO A 23 28.82 69.70 36.07
N ILE A 24 29.55 70.29 35.13
CA ILE A 24 29.06 71.04 33.98
C ILE A 24 28.00 70.23 33.22
N VAL A 25 26.81 70.80 33.07
CA VAL A 25 25.68 70.19 32.37
C VAL A 25 25.86 70.37 30.87
N SER A 26 26.48 69.40 30.18
CA SER A 26 26.00 69.08 28.83
C SER A 26 24.78 68.18 29.03
N ALA A 27 23.58 68.76 29.02
CA ALA A 27 22.36 67.98 29.12
C ALA A 27 22.32 67.07 27.87
N GLY A 28 22.39 65.76 28.08
CA GLY A 28 21.90 64.84 27.06
C GLY A 28 20.43 65.21 26.81
N THR A 29 20.13 65.75 25.63
CA THR A 29 18.77 66.19 25.27
C THR A 29 17.81 65.02 25.06
N GLU A 30 18.32 63.79 25.12
CA GLU A 30 17.56 62.57 24.94
C GLU A 30 18.00 61.53 25.98
N ALA A 31 17.00 60.88 26.59
CA ALA A 31 17.14 59.70 27.41
C ALA A 31 16.21 58.63 26.83
N SER A 32 16.69 57.40 26.68
CA SER A 32 15.90 56.28 26.19
C SER A 32 15.59 55.30 27.31
N SER A 33 14.37 54.75 27.31
CA SER A 33 14.01 53.57 28.07
C SER A 33 13.76 52.41 27.10
N GLY A 34 14.24 51.22 27.44
CA GLY A 34 13.97 50.00 26.69
C GLY A 34 12.80 49.22 27.31
N GLY A 35 11.94 48.66 26.47
CA GLY A 35 10.90 47.71 26.87
C GLY A 35 11.12 46.36 26.17
N GLN A 36 10.59 45.29 26.76
CA GLN A 36 10.59 43.94 26.18
C GLN A 36 9.22 43.28 26.38
N PHE A 37 8.84 42.39 25.47
CA PHE A 37 7.69 41.50 25.59
C PHE A 37 8.05 40.13 24.98
N SER A 38 7.29 39.09 25.35
CA SER A 38 7.37 37.76 24.74
C SER A 38 6.00 37.40 24.19
N ILE A 39 5.96 36.77 23.02
CA ILE A 39 4.76 36.15 22.46
C ILE A 39 4.79 34.66 22.81
N GLY A 40 3.64 34.10 23.20
CA GLY A 40 3.51 32.66 23.45
C GLY A 40 3.38 31.85 22.16
N ALA A 41 3.67 30.55 22.25
CA ALA A 41 3.40 29.61 21.17
C ALA A 41 1.89 29.38 20.98
N VAL A 42 1.50 29.07 19.77
CA VAL A 42 0.13 28.82 19.31
C VAL A 42 0.14 27.49 18.57
N ALA A 43 -0.85 26.65 18.83
CA ALA A 43 -0.91 25.35 18.18
C ALA A 43 -1.09 25.47 16.65
N PRO A 44 -0.40 24.62 15.85
CA PRO A 44 -0.56 24.59 14.41
C PRO A 44 -1.96 24.09 14.02
N GLN A 45 -2.34 24.27 12.76
CA GLN A 45 -3.60 23.80 12.20
C GLN A 45 -3.35 23.10 10.87
N VAL A 46 -4.01 21.96 10.66
CA VAL A 46 -4.13 21.36 9.33
C VAL A 46 -5.29 22.04 8.61
N THR A 47 -5.02 22.65 7.47
CA THR A 47 -5.99 23.47 6.73
C THR A 47 -6.58 22.77 5.52
N ASP A 48 -5.82 21.86 4.90
CA ASP A 48 -6.25 21.09 3.74
C ASP A 48 -5.42 19.81 3.65
N VAL A 49 -6.03 18.74 3.16
CA VAL A 49 -5.33 17.50 2.80
C VAL A 49 -5.89 16.98 1.48
N LYS A 50 -5.00 16.74 0.51
CA LYS A 50 -5.38 16.32 -0.84
C LYS A 50 -4.60 15.09 -1.27
N PHE A 51 -5.24 14.28 -2.10
CA PHE A 51 -4.70 13.06 -2.65
C PHE A 51 -4.59 13.20 -4.17
N TYR A 52 -3.44 12.85 -4.75
CA TYR A 52 -3.16 13.00 -6.18
C TYR A 52 -2.60 11.70 -6.76
N LEU A 53 -2.75 11.54 -8.09
CA LEU A 53 -2.03 10.52 -8.84
C LEU A 53 -0.51 10.72 -8.78
N ASP A 54 0.24 9.74 -9.29
CA ASP A 54 1.71 9.75 -9.36
C ASP A 54 2.31 10.98 -10.07
N ASP A 55 1.55 11.60 -10.97
CA ASP A 55 1.93 12.84 -11.66
C ASP A 55 1.99 14.09 -10.75
N HIS A 56 1.53 13.99 -9.50
CA HIS A 56 1.42 15.08 -8.51
C HIS A 56 0.63 16.31 -8.98
N THR A 57 -0.30 16.13 -9.92
CA THR A 57 -1.13 17.21 -10.49
C THR A 57 -2.61 16.87 -10.57
N THR A 58 -2.94 15.59 -10.79
CA THR A 58 -4.32 15.14 -10.96
C THR A 58 -4.87 14.68 -9.61
N GLN A 59 -5.75 15.49 -9.01
CA GLN A 59 -6.39 15.13 -7.74
C GLN A 59 -7.32 13.92 -7.92
N THR A 60 -7.31 13.01 -6.95
CA THR A 60 -8.15 11.81 -6.92
C THR A 60 -8.67 11.54 -5.50
N THR A 61 -9.73 10.76 -5.39
CA THR A 61 -10.19 10.15 -4.13
C THR A 61 -10.19 8.62 -4.22
N SER A 62 -9.65 8.08 -5.31
CA SER A 62 -9.56 6.65 -5.59
C SER A 62 -8.11 6.24 -5.78
N ALA A 63 -7.75 5.10 -5.19
CA ALA A 63 -6.46 4.45 -5.29
C ALA A 63 -6.60 3.02 -5.80
N THR A 64 -5.63 2.59 -6.61
CA THR A 64 -5.46 1.20 -7.00
C THR A 64 -4.23 0.66 -6.28
N PRO A 65 -4.35 -0.44 -5.53
CA PRO A 65 -3.21 -1.06 -4.88
C PRO A 65 -2.04 -1.34 -5.85
N GLY A 66 -0.81 -1.17 -5.37
CA GLY A 66 0.42 -1.30 -6.15
C GLY A 66 0.83 -0.05 -6.93
N ASN A 67 -0.04 0.97 -7.05
CA ASN A 67 0.30 2.25 -7.68
C ASN A 67 0.74 3.31 -6.66
N ALA A 68 1.45 4.32 -7.16
CA ALA A 68 1.92 5.47 -6.40
C ALA A 68 0.90 6.61 -6.37
N TYR A 69 0.83 7.33 -5.24
CA TYR A 69 -0.05 8.47 -5.01
C TYR A 69 0.60 9.48 -4.09
N TRP A 70 0.35 10.77 -4.32
CA TRP A 70 0.81 11.85 -3.47
C TRP A 70 -0.26 12.25 -2.45
N ILE A 71 0.15 12.49 -1.21
CA ILE A 71 -0.64 13.13 -0.16
C ILE A 71 -0.02 14.49 0.13
N ASP A 72 -0.78 15.56 -0.13
CA ASP A 72 -0.41 16.93 0.23
C ASP A 72 -1.12 17.32 1.53
N ILE A 73 -0.38 17.81 2.51
CA ILE A 73 -0.89 18.31 3.79
C ILE A 73 -0.52 19.78 3.90
N THR A 74 -1.52 20.66 3.88
CA THR A 74 -1.31 22.10 4.05
C THR A 74 -1.51 22.48 5.51
N ILE A 75 -0.44 22.98 6.13
CA ILE A 75 -0.37 23.34 7.54
C ILE A 75 -0.27 24.85 7.65
N SER A 76 -0.97 25.42 8.62
CA SER A 76 -0.81 26.81 9.04
C SER A 76 -0.38 26.87 10.50
N ASP A 77 0.59 27.71 10.80
CA ASP A 77 0.99 28.09 12.16
C ASP A 77 1.13 29.61 12.24
N VAL A 78 0.50 30.23 13.25
CA VAL A 78 0.49 31.69 13.40
C VAL A 78 1.84 32.23 13.86
N ASN A 79 2.64 31.43 14.57
CA ASN A 79 3.99 31.81 14.97
C ASN A 79 4.96 31.60 13.82
N THR A 80 5.16 30.36 13.39
CA THR A 80 6.00 30.01 12.24
C THR A 80 5.84 28.54 11.89
N MET A 81 5.86 28.16 10.61
CA MET A 81 5.91 26.74 10.24
C MET A 81 7.28 26.11 10.55
N ASP A 82 8.32 26.91 10.81
CA ASP A 82 9.66 26.42 11.11
C ASP A 82 9.73 25.62 12.43
N ASP A 83 8.76 25.81 13.31
CA ASP A 83 8.69 25.11 14.59
C ASP A 83 7.95 23.77 14.55
N ILE A 84 7.33 23.43 13.41
CA ILE A 84 6.69 22.13 13.19
C ILE A 84 7.70 21.01 13.40
N LYS A 85 7.36 20.08 14.29
CA LYS A 85 8.21 18.95 14.68
C LYS A 85 7.73 17.64 14.10
N GLU A 86 6.42 17.42 14.10
CA GLU A 86 5.81 16.14 13.73
C GLU A 86 4.51 16.34 12.95
N ILE A 87 4.30 15.53 11.91
CA ILE A 87 3.01 15.37 11.24
C ILE A 87 2.70 13.88 11.25
N THR A 88 1.53 13.49 11.74
CA THR A 88 1.08 12.09 11.70
C THR A 88 -0.17 11.98 10.84
N ILE A 89 -0.14 11.03 9.90
CA ILE A 89 -1.26 10.61 9.07
C ILE A 89 -1.66 9.20 9.53
N TRP A 90 -2.92 9.02 9.84
CA TRP A 90 -3.53 7.70 10.01
C TRP A 90 -4.44 7.46 8.84
N PHE A 91 -4.19 6.39 8.08
CA PHE A 91 -5.03 6.00 6.95
C PHE A 91 -5.63 4.63 7.24
N TYR A 92 -6.97 4.56 7.24
CA TYR A 92 -7.66 3.42 7.83
C TYR A 92 -8.96 3.09 7.13
N TYR A 93 -9.32 1.80 7.20
CA TYR A 93 -10.57 1.27 6.70
C TYR A 93 -11.69 1.36 7.77
N ASP A 94 -12.82 1.96 7.41
CA ASP A 94 -14.04 2.14 8.20
C ASP A 94 -15.30 1.71 7.43
N THR A 95 -15.68 0.44 7.56
CA THR A 95 -16.88 -0.15 6.92
C THR A 95 -18.20 0.54 7.24
N ASN A 96 -18.30 1.26 8.35
CA ASN A 96 -19.58 1.80 8.79
C ASN A 96 -19.73 3.28 8.45
N ASN A 97 -18.69 3.92 7.88
CA ASN A 97 -18.59 5.36 7.64
C ASN A 97 -19.16 6.20 8.81
N THR A 98 -18.92 5.70 10.03
CA THR A 98 -19.50 6.19 11.28
C THR A 98 -18.44 6.39 12.35
N LYS A 99 -17.18 6.01 12.09
CA LYS A 99 -16.06 6.33 12.99
C LYS A 99 -15.67 7.79 12.83
N VAL A 100 -16.55 8.66 13.31
CA VAL A 100 -16.11 9.81 14.09
C VAL A 100 -15.69 9.24 15.45
N GLY A 101 -14.46 8.75 15.55
CA GLY A 101 -14.01 8.01 16.73
C GLY A 101 -12.48 7.92 16.84
N PRO A 102 -11.95 7.59 18.04
CA PRO A 102 -10.52 7.50 18.25
C PRO A 102 -9.90 6.46 17.32
N LEU A 103 -8.69 6.75 16.87
CA LEU A 103 -7.85 5.87 16.04
C LEU A 103 -7.98 4.41 16.48
N PRO A 104 -8.11 3.44 15.55
CA PRO A 104 -8.12 2.01 15.88
C PRO A 104 -6.87 1.66 16.70
N ALA A 105 -7.00 1.65 18.02
CA ALA A 105 -5.88 1.39 18.90
C ALA A 105 -5.51 -0.09 18.78
N GLY A 106 -4.29 -0.36 18.30
CA GLY A 106 -3.74 -1.72 18.23
C GLY A 106 -4.02 -2.49 16.95
N ASP A 107 -4.66 -1.88 15.95
CA ASP A 107 -4.66 -2.47 14.60
C ASP A 107 -3.26 -2.32 13.98
N THR A 108 -2.71 -3.43 13.55
CA THR A 108 -1.37 -3.54 12.94
C THR A 108 -1.44 -4.31 11.63
N ASP A 109 -2.65 -4.47 11.07
CA ASP A 109 -2.86 -5.14 9.80
C ASP A 109 -2.74 -4.13 8.65
N PRO A 110 -1.76 -4.28 7.74
CA PRO A 110 -1.59 -3.39 6.61
C PRO A 110 -2.78 -3.41 5.63
N SER A 111 -3.71 -4.36 5.77
CA SER A 111 -4.95 -4.39 4.99
C SER A 111 -6.01 -3.40 5.48
N SER A 112 -5.98 -2.97 6.73
CA SER A 112 -6.99 -2.09 7.33
C SER A 112 -6.43 -0.78 7.88
N TYR A 113 -5.12 -0.68 8.07
CA TYR A 113 -4.55 0.44 8.80
C TYR A 113 -3.06 0.69 8.51
N VAL A 114 -2.69 1.96 8.27
CA VAL A 114 -1.29 2.41 8.22
C VAL A 114 -1.09 3.76 8.92
N ILE A 115 0.06 3.94 9.56
CA ILE A 115 0.48 5.21 10.17
C ILE A 115 1.72 5.73 9.46
N LEU A 116 1.64 6.95 8.93
CA LEU A 116 2.79 7.67 8.41
C LEU A 116 3.11 8.82 9.34
N LYS A 117 4.39 9.01 9.64
CA LYS A 117 4.82 10.14 10.44
C LYS A 117 6.03 10.80 9.83
N TYR A 118 5.92 12.12 9.70
CA TYR A 118 7.01 13.02 9.37
C TYR A 118 7.63 13.51 10.67
N VAL A 119 8.95 13.44 10.78
CA VAL A 119 9.69 13.99 11.92
C VAL A 119 10.80 14.89 11.40
N ARG A 120 10.91 16.11 11.94
CA ARG A 120 12.01 17.04 11.67
C ARG A 120 12.57 17.64 12.96
N THR A 121 13.75 18.25 12.83
CA THR A 121 14.28 19.14 13.86
C THR A 121 13.69 20.54 13.63
N PRO A 122 12.98 21.14 14.60
CA PRO A 122 12.49 22.51 14.49
C PRO A 122 13.62 23.53 14.27
N PHE A 123 13.32 24.62 13.57
CA PHE A 123 14.27 25.71 13.26
C PHE A 123 15.50 25.25 12.48
N SER A 124 15.30 24.30 11.58
CA SER A 124 16.34 23.68 10.77
C SER A 124 16.02 23.81 9.30
N ASP A 125 17.03 24.17 8.50
CA ASP A 125 16.99 24.18 7.04
C ASP A 125 17.01 22.76 6.43
N GLN A 126 17.09 21.72 7.27
CA GLN A 126 17.08 20.33 6.82
C GLN A 126 15.65 19.79 6.74
N PRO A 127 15.30 19.09 5.64
CA PRO A 127 14.02 18.43 5.53
C PRO A 127 13.87 17.34 6.60
N GLY A 128 12.63 17.05 6.98
CA GLY A 128 12.33 15.91 7.83
C GLY A 128 12.30 14.60 7.05
N THR A 129 11.83 13.54 7.71
CA THR A 129 11.68 12.23 7.06
C THR A 129 10.32 11.64 7.36
N TRP A 130 9.64 11.17 6.32
CA TRP A 130 8.46 10.31 6.43
C TRP A 130 8.86 8.86 6.65
N LYS A 131 8.21 8.21 7.62
CA LYS A 131 8.32 6.77 7.87
C LYS A 131 7.00 6.18 8.32
N PHE A 132 6.84 4.87 8.16
CA PHE A 132 5.77 4.10 8.78
C PHE A 132 6.05 3.84 10.25
N TYR A 133 5.00 3.83 11.06
CA TYR A 133 5.03 3.55 12.49
C TYR A 133 3.98 2.51 12.86
N ASP A 134 4.25 1.73 13.91
CA ASP A 134 3.26 0.85 14.51
C ASP A 134 2.29 1.62 15.42
N ALA A 135 1.19 0.96 15.83
CA ALA A 135 0.19 1.55 16.72
C ALA A 135 0.71 1.95 18.12
N THR A 136 1.90 1.50 18.50
CA THR A 136 2.56 1.88 19.77
C THR A 136 3.56 3.02 19.61
N GLY A 137 3.75 3.52 18.38
CA GLY A 137 4.64 4.62 18.06
C GLY A 137 6.08 4.20 17.78
N ASN A 138 6.37 2.91 17.54
CA ASN A 138 7.70 2.51 17.10
C ASN A 138 7.84 2.70 15.59
N GLU A 139 9.01 3.19 15.19
CA GLU A 139 9.38 3.32 13.79
C GLU A 139 9.52 1.94 13.13
N ILE A 140 8.87 1.74 11.98
CA ILE A 140 8.99 0.55 11.14
C ILE A 140 10.03 0.79 10.02
N GLY A 141 9.98 1.95 9.36
CA GLY A 141 10.86 2.31 8.25
C GLY A 141 10.10 2.91 7.06
N THR A 142 10.64 2.79 5.85
CA THR A 142 9.99 3.31 4.62
C THR A 142 9.06 2.30 3.95
N THR A 143 8.91 1.11 4.53
CA THR A 143 8.06 0.03 4.00
C THR A 143 7.27 -0.61 5.13
N PHE A 144 6.02 -0.96 4.88
CA PHE A 144 5.18 -1.73 5.79
C PHE A 144 4.33 -2.72 4.98
N GLY A 145 4.75 -3.99 4.95
CA GLY A 145 4.22 -4.92 3.96
C GLY A 145 4.56 -4.45 2.54
N THR A 146 3.57 -4.41 1.66
CA THR A 146 3.69 -3.85 0.31
C THR A 146 3.45 -2.35 0.22
N TRP A 147 3.11 -1.67 1.33
CA TRP A 147 3.11 -0.22 1.39
C TRP A 147 4.54 0.33 1.36
N GLN A 148 4.75 1.41 0.62
CA GLN A 148 6.06 2.04 0.48
C GLN A 148 5.94 3.56 0.51
N ILE A 149 6.93 4.23 1.09
CA ILE A 149 7.18 5.66 0.90
C ILE A 149 8.28 5.76 -0.15
N ILE A 150 7.99 6.41 -1.28
CA ILE A 150 8.91 6.47 -2.42
C ILE A 150 9.50 7.86 -2.64
N SER A 151 8.78 8.92 -2.24
CA SER A 151 9.24 10.31 -2.36
C SER A 151 8.58 11.21 -1.32
N GLN A 152 9.11 12.42 -1.16
CA GLN A 152 8.54 13.47 -0.33
C GLN A 152 9.00 14.85 -0.80
N VAL A 153 8.19 15.87 -0.54
CA VAL A 153 8.51 17.27 -0.82
C VAL A 153 8.11 18.13 0.37
N ASP A 154 9.07 18.89 0.88
CA ASP A 154 8.85 19.83 1.96
C ASP A 154 8.62 21.26 1.41
N PRO A 155 8.02 22.16 2.22
CA PRO A 155 7.96 23.57 1.89
C PRO A 155 9.35 24.17 1.62
N GLN A 156 9.47 24.98 0.56
CA GLN A 156 10.75 25.61 0.21
C GLN A 156 11.13 26.77 1.12
N THR A 157 10.18 27.33 1.88
CA THR A 157 10.38 28.50 2.73
C THR A 157 9.73 28.24 4.09
N TRP A 158 10.55 28.25 5.14
CA TRP A 158 10.15 27.83 6.49
C TRP A 158 9.70 28.97 7.40
N ASP A 159 10.11 30.22 7.11
CA ASP A 159 9.73 31.41 7.91
C ASP A 159 8.30 31.92 7.62
N GLN A 160 7.52 31.16 6.85
CA GLN A 160 6.14 31.44 6.53
C GLN A 160 5.19 30.82 7.57
N SER A 161 3.99 31.39 7.67
CA SER A 161 2.91 30.88 8.53
C SER A 161 2.13 29.73 7.91
N THR A 162 2.43 29.33 6.67
CA THR A 162 1.70 28.30 5.94
C THR A 162 2.61 27.60 4.94
N GLY A 163 2.43 26.30 4.77
CA GLY A 163 3.12 25.55 3.72
C GLY A 163 2.54 24.14 3.56
N THR A 164 2.97 23.48 2.49
CA THR A 164 2.48 22.16 2.10
C THR A 164 3.59 21.12 2.20
N PHE A 165 3.33 20.06 2.95
CA PHE A 165 4.17 18.89 3.08
C PHE A 165 3.58 17.78 2.21
N SER A 166 4.40 17.16 1.38
CA SER A 166 3.94 16.16 0.42
C SER A 166 4.68 14.85 0.65
N VAL A 167 3.96 13.73 0.61
CA VAL A 167 4.55 12.38 0.66
C VAL A 167 3.95 11.53 -0.44
N GLU A 168 4.81 10.82 -1.17
CA GLU A 168 4.40 9.88 -2.20
C GLU A 168 4.46 8.45 -1.66
N ILE A 169 3.35 7.75 -1.77
CA ILE A 169 3.18 6.40 -1.24
C ILE A 169 2.74 5.42 -2.32
N VAL A 170 3.22 4.18 -2.23
CA VAL A 170 2.61 3.04 -2.92
C VAL A 170 1.57 2.43 -2.00
N VAL A 171 0.32 2.32 -2.47
CA VAL A 171 -0.76 1.68 -1.72
C VAL A 171 -0.54 0.18 -1.65
N GLY A 172 -0.64 -0.41 -0.45
CA GLY A 172 -0.38 -1.83 -0.24
C GLY A 172 -1.35 -2.73 -1.01
N LYS A 173 -0.85 -3.82 -1.58
CA LYS A 173 -1.59 -4.77 -2.44
C LYS A 173 -2.80 -5.39 -1.76
N VAL A 174 -2.81 -5.47 -0.43
CA VAL A 174 -3.91 -6.01 0.37
C VAL A 174 -4.71 -4.94 1.11
N ALA A 175 -4.46 -3.65 0.83
CA ALA A 175 -5.27 -2.55 1.33
C ALA A 175 -6.72 -2.79 0.93
N ARG A 176 -7.56 -3.14 1.91
CA ARG A 176 -8.90 -3.70 1.73
C ARG A 176 -9.71 -2.91 0.72
N GLU A 177 -10.32 -3.63 -0.22
CA GLU A 177 -11.23 -3.04 -1.19
C GLU A 177 -12.35 -2.27 -0.46
N ALA A 178 -12.63 -1.05 -0.92
CA ALA A 178 -13.81 -0.32 -0.49
C ALA A 178 -15.04 -0.96 -1.15
N ASN A 179 -15.85 -1.70 -0.38
CA ASN A 179 -16.91 -2.56 -0.91
C ASN A 179 -18.01 -2.81 0.14
N ASP A 180 -19.05 -1.97 0.18
CA ASP A 180 -20.24 -2.24 0.99
C ASP A 180 -21.60 -1.95 0.32
N GLY A 181 -21.62 -1.38 -0.89
CA GLY A 181 -22.87 -1.08 -1.58
C GLY A 181 -23.76 -0.02 -0.90
N ILE A 182 -23.27 0.71 0.10
CA ILE A 182 -24.03 1.74 0.83
C ILE A 182 -23.54 3.16 0.51
N ALA A 183 -22.24 3.36 0.29
CA ALA A 183 -21.68 4.52 -0.44
C ALA A 183 -20.17 4.28 -0.58
N GLY A 184 -19.59 4.41 -1.78
CA GLY A 184 -18.15 4.28 -1.94
C GLY A 184 -17.39 5.21 -0.98
N GLY A 185 -16.25 4.74 -0.47
CA GLY A 185 -15.41 5.55 0.42
C GLY A 185 -15.19 5.00 1.82
N ASP A 186 -14.81 3.73 1.94
CA ASP A 186 -14.55 3.10 3.24
C ASP A 186 -13.17 3.44 3.81
N TRP A 187 -12.31 4.13 3.06
CA TRP A 187 -11.03 4.59 3.59
C TRP A 187 -11.13 6.05 4.02
N ASP A 188 -10.66 6.31 5.23
CA ASP A 188 -10.57 7.65 5.78
C ASP A 188 -9.13 7.92 6.20
N PHE A 189 -8.76 9.20 6.23
CA PHE A 189 -7.55 9.59 6.92
C PHE A 189 -7.81 10.63 8.00
N GLN A 190 -6.94 10.60 9.00
CA GLN A 190 -6.81 11.63 10.01
C GLN A 190 -5.40 12.19 9.98
N VAL A 191 -5.26 13.50 10.13
CA VAL A 191 -3.96 14.18 10.19
C VAL A 191 -3.89 15.05 11.43
N LYS A 192 -2.76 14.96 12.13
CA LYS A 192 -2.43 15.77 13.31
C LYS A 192 -1.01 16.28 13.23
N VAL A 193 -0.80 17.49 13.71
CA VAL A 193 0.48 18.19 13.67
C VAL A 193 0.88 18.59 15.09
N VAL A 194 2.17 18.50 15.40
CA VAL A 194 2.75 18.88 16.68
C VAL A 194 3.93 19.83 16.45
N ASP A 195 3.96 20.93 17.18
CA ASP A 195 5.06 21.91 17.17
C ASP A 195 6.21 21.53 18.14
N ASN A 196 7.18 22.42 18.28
CA ASN A 196 8.34 22.23 19.16
C ASN A 196 8.00 22.34 20.66
N GLU A 197 6.91 23.03 21.03
CA GLU A 197 6.41 23.21 22.39
C GLU A 197 5.39 22.12 22.79
N ALA A 198 5.19 21.13 21.91
CA ALA A 198 4.24 20.03 22.06
C ALA A 198 2.76 20.49 22.09
N LEU A 199 2.46 21.63 21.47
CA LEU A 199 1.09 22.01 21.15
C LEU A 199 0.65 21.25 19.90
N GLU A 200 -0.61 20.83 19.92
CA GLU A 200 -1.15 19.94 18.92
C GLU A 200 -2.29 20.60 18.14
N SER A 201 -2.36 20.34 16.85
CA SER A 201 -3.50 20.75 16.04
C SER A 201 -4.76 19.99 16.47
N ASN A 202 -5.93 20.56 16.13
CA ASN A 202 -7.13 19.75 15.99
C ASN A 202 -6.88 18.68 14.91
N VAL A 203 -7.52 17.53 15.05
CA VAL A 203 -7.45 16.47 14.03
C VAL A 203 -8.23 16.94 12.81
N TYR A 204 -7.57 16.92 11.64
CA TYR A 204 -8.25 17.01 10.36
C TYR A 204 -8.68 15.61 9.94
N THR A 205 -9.92 15.46 9.47
CA THR A 205 -10.41 14.19 8.93
C THR A 205 -10.85 14.36 7.48
N GLY A 206 -10.29 13.56 6.59
CA GLY A 206 -10.77 13.38 5.24
C GLY A 206 -11.54 12.08 5.14
N TYR A 207 -12.78 12.14 4.65
CA TYR A 207 -13.65 10.98 4.52
C TYR A 207 -13.80 10.53 3.07
N GLY A 208 -14.08 9.25 2.86
CA GLY A 208 -14.67 8.79 1.62
C GLY A 208 -13.67 8.42 0.51
N TYR A 209 -12.47 7.96 0.87
CA TYR A 209 -11.47 7.48 -0.08
C TYR A 209 -11.77 6.05 -0.51
N THR A 210 -11.59 5.77 -1.79
CA THR A 210 -11.88 4.46 -2.39
C THR A 210 -10.57 3.74 -2.68
N VAL A 211 -10.42 2.53 -2.18
CA VAL A 211 -9.38 1.61 -2.66
C VAL A 211 -10.05 0.59 -3.58
N ASN A 212 -9.67 0.60 -4.85
CA ASN A 212 -10.22 -0.27 -5.89
C ASN A 212 -9.80 -1.73 -5.67
N TRP A 213 -10.55 -2.66 -6.24
CA TRP A 213 -10.16 -4.06 -6.26
C TRP A 213 -8.82 -4.28 -6.95
N TYR A 214 -7.99 -5.12 -6.34
CA TYR A 214 -6.72 -5.60 -6.85
C TYR A 214 -6.66 -7.11 -6.70
N GLY A 215 -6.25 -7.79 -7.77
CA GLY A 215 -5.97 -9.21 -7.77
C GLY A 215 -4.72 -9.51 -8.59
N GLU A 216 -3.82 -10.30 -8.02
CA GLU A 216 -2.61 -10.82 -8.64
C GLU A 216 -2.61 -12.34 -8.53
N ILE A 217 -2.20 -13.02 -9.59
CA ILE A 217 -2.14 -14.48 -9.64
C ILE A 217 -0.80 -14.94 -10.17
N TRP A 218 -0.25 -15.96 -9.51
CA TRP A 218 0.87 -16.73 -10.03
C TRP A 218 0.48 -18.20 -10.08
N VAL A 219 0.97 -18.89 -11.11
CA VAL A 219 0.74 -20.32 -11.31
C VAL A 219 2.06 -20.99 -11.67
N THR A 220 2.21 -22.26 -11.29
CA THR A 220 3.33 -23.10 -11.73
C THR A 220 3.52 -22.99 -13.25
N ASN A 221 4.73 -22.56 -13.68
CA ASN A 221 5.02 -22.17 -15.06
C ASN A 221 4.96 -23.30 -16.11
N SER A 222 4.97 -24.56 -15.70
CA SER A 222 4.98 -25.70 -16.63
C SER A 222 4.44 -26.97 -15.99
N PHE A 223 3.82 -27.82 -16.80
CA PHE A 223 3.30 -29.12 -16.36
C PHE A 223 3.32 -30.15 -17.48
N ALA A 224 3.21 -31.43 -17.12
CA ALA A 224 3.17 -32.52 -18.09
C ALA A 224 2.35 -33.71 -17.57
N PHE A 225 1.63 -34.37 -18.46
CA PHE A 225 0.94 -35.65 -18.20
C PHE A 225 1.83 -36.88 -18.47
N GLY A 226 3.04 -36.67 -18.98
CA GLY A 226 3.95 -37.76 -19.32
C GLY A 226 3.51 -38.51 -20.59
N THR A 227 3.71 -39.82 -20.63
CA THR A 227 3.23 -40.67 -21.73
C THR A 227 1.83 -41.15 -21.42
N VAL A 228 0.87 -40.79 -22.27
CA VAL A 228 -0.54 -41.19 -22.18
C VAL A 228 -0.94 -41.99 -23.41
N ASN A 229 -1.86 -42.95 -23.25
CA ASN A 229 -2.35 -43.78 -24.34
C ASN A 229 -3.62 -43.17 -24.96
N PRO A 230 -3.87 -43.33 -26.27
CA PRO A 230 -5.20 -43.06 -26.84
C PRO A 230 -6.29 -43.84 -26.08
N GLN A 231 -7.48 -43.25 -25.98
CA GLN A 231 -8.65 -43.82 -25.28
C GLN A 231 -8.43 -44.09 -23.78
N SER A 232 -7.56 -43.32 -23.13
CA SER A 232 -7.37 -43.36 -21.68
C SER A 232 -8.08 -42.19 -20.99
N THR A 233 -8.46 -42.40 -19.73
CA THR A 233 -9.11 -41.38 -18.89
C THR A 233 -8.33 -41.17 -17.60
N ASP A 234 -8.54 -40.01 -16.98
CA ASP A 234 -8.04 -39.66 -15.67
C ASP A 234 -6.51 -39.73 -15.56
N ASN A 235 -5.79 -39.41 -16.64
CA ASN A 235 -4.33 -39.39 -16.62
C ASN A 235 -3.87 -38.16 -15.81
N PRO A 236 -3.23 -38.33 -14.64
CA PRO A 236 -2.85 -37.21 -13.79
C PRO A 236 -1.59 -36.52 -14.30
N LEU A 237 -1.28 -35.37 -13.73
CA LEU A 237 0.03 -34.75 -13.90
C LEU A 237 1.16 -35.67 -13.39
N THR A 238 2.24 -35.71 -14.16
CA THR A 238 3.52 -36.35 -13.79
C THR A 238 4.60 -35.32 -13.48
N SER A 239 4.42 -34.08 -13.97
CA SER A 239 5.20 -32.91 -13.62
C SER A 239 4.25 -31.74 -13.36
N PRO A 240 4.41 -30.99 -12.26
CA PRO A 240 5.39 -31.20 -11.19
C PRO A 240 5.15 -32.53 -10.42
N SER A 241 6.18 -33.02 -9.73
CA SER A 241 6.12 -34.32 -9.01
C SER A 241 5.13 -34.34 -7.84
N THR A 242 4.61 -33.17 -7.45
CA THR A 242 3.54 -32.99 -6.48
C THR A 242 2.19 -33.47 -7.00
N GLY A 243 1.99 -33.55 -8.33
CA GLY A 243 0.74 -33.96 -8.96
C GLY A 243 -0.31 -32.85 -9.10
N TYR A 244 0.04 -31.60 -8.79
CA TYR A 244 -0.83 -30.42 -8.90
C TYR A 244 -0.02 -29.19 -9.34
N LEU A 245 -0.69 -28.18 -9.88
CA LEU A 245 -0.09 -26.85 -10.05
C LEU A 245 -0.33 -26.04 -8.78
N ASP A 246 0.71 -25.40 -8.28
CA ASP A 246 0.57 -24.34 -7.29
C ASP A 246 -0.06 -23.11 -7.95
N VAL A 247 -1.10 -22.58 -7.32
CA VAL A 247 -1.77 -21.32 -7.68
C VAL A 247 -1.76 -20.42 -6.45
N TYR A 248 -1.04 -19.29 -6.53
CA TYR A 248 -1.01 -18.28 -5.47
C TYR A 248 -1.78 -17.05 -5.93
N VAL A 249 -2.65 -16.53 -5.05
CA VAL A 249 -3.46 -15.34 -5.31
C VAL A 249 -3.25 -14.32 -4.21
N ILE A 250 -2.95 -13.08 -4.60
CA ILE A 250 -3.02 -11.91 -3.72
C ILE A 250 -4.23 -11.10 -4.12
N SER A 251 -5.14 -10.84 -3.18
CA SER A 251 -6.33 -10.02 -3.41
C SER A 251 -6.60 -9.13 -2.20
N ASN A 252 -7.08 -7.90 -2.44
CA ASN A 252 -7.54 -7.01 -1.38
C ASN A 252 -9.07 -7.09 -1.11
N GLY A 253 -9.78 -7.87 -1.91
CA GLY A 253 -11.21 -8.14 -1.77
C GLY A 253 -11.53 -9.61 -1.98
N ASN A 254 -12.81 -9.95 -2.00
CA ASN A 254 -13.21 -11.29 -2.43
C ASN A 254 -12.83 -11.51 -3.90
N TYR A 255 -12.62 -12.75 -4.28
CA TYR A 255 -12.15 -13.06 -5.63
C TYR A 255 -12.62 -14.41 -6.13
N ASP A 256 -12.72 -14.50 -7.46
CA ASP A 256 -12.91 -15.73 -8.21
C ASP A 256 -11.62 -16.10 -8.94
N VAL A 257 -11.47 -17.39 -9.24
CA VAL A 257 -10.45 -17.86 -10.19
C VAL A 257 -11.13 -18.58 -11.34
N ASN A 258 -10.94 -18.06 -12.54
CA ASN A 258 -11.41 -18.64 -13.79
C ASN A 258 -10.27 -19.38 -14.50
N VAL A 259 -10.61 -20.41 -15.26
CA VAL A 259 -9.66 -21.23 -16.02
C VAL A 259 -10.13 -21.43 -17.46
N LYS A 260 -9.18 -21.49 -18.41
CA LYS A 260 -9.43 -21.93 -19.79
C LYS A 260 -8.21 -22.66 -20.35
N SER A 261 -8.40 -23.39 -21.44
CA SER A 261 -7.34 -23.96 -22.26
C SER A 261 -7.28 -23.29 -23.63
N ASP A 262 -6.16 -23.39 -24.32
CA ASP A 262 -6.15 -23.28 -25.77
C ASP A 262 -7.20 -24.25 -26.37
N ALA A 263 -7.90 -23.82 -27.42
CA ALA A 263 -8.90 -24.66 -28.09
C ALA A 263 -8.26 -25.86 -28.83
N THR A 264 -6.96 -25.80 -29.11
CA THR A 264 -6.23 -26.81 -29.86
C THR A 264 -4.81 -26.91 -29.34
N TRP A 265 -4.33 -28.14 -29.14
CA TRP A 265 -2.95 -28.43 -28.79
C TRP A 265 -2.21 -29.01 -30.00
N THR A 266 -0.95 -28.64 -30.17
CA THR A 266 -0.21 -28.88 -31.41
C THR A 266 0.97 -29.82 -31.18
N GLY A 267 1.19 -30.76 -32.11
CA GLY A 267 2.32 -31.67 -32.10
C GLY A 267 3.65 -30.93 -32.32
N VAL A 268 4.64 -31.24 -31.49
CA VAL A 268 5.97 -30.61 -31.54
C VAL A 268 6.76 -31.08 -32.75
N ASN A 269 6.73 -32.37 -33.08
CA ASN A 269 7.49 -32.91 -34.20
C ASN A 269 6.82 -32.64 -35.55
N ASN A 270 5.49 -32.51 -35.56
CA ASN A 270 4.73 -32.08 -36.73
C ASN A 270 3.58 -31.16 -36.33
N ASN A 271 3.71 -29.88 -36.66
CA ASN A 271 2.72 -28.85 -36.34
C ASN A 271 1.39 -28.98 -37.11
N SER A 272 1.30 -29.86 -38.12
CA SER A 272 0.04 -30.21 -38.76
C SER A 272 -0.80 -31.18 -37.92
N ARG A 273 -0.22 -31.77 -36.87
CA ARG A 273 -0.91 -32.65 -35.93
C ARG A 273 -1.51 -31.80 -34.83
N THR A 274 -2.82 -31.85 -34.72
CA THR A 274 -3.56 -31.07 -33.74
C THR A 274 -4.57 -31.96 -33.03
N VAL A 275 -4.80 -31.70 -31.75
CA VAL A 275 -5.92 -32.26 -30.99
C VAL A 275 -6.80 -31.14 -30.48
N SER A 276 -8.11 -31.30 -30.59
CA SER A 276 -9.08 -30.31 -30.12
C SER A 276 -9.45 -30.54 -28.67
N VAL A 277 -9.52 -29.46 -27.88
CA VAL A 277 -9.98 -29.53 -26.49
C VAL A 277 -11.51 -29.49 -26.47
N VAL A 278 -12.13 -30.43 -25.75
CA VAL A 278 -13.58 -30.53 -25.58
C VAL A 278 -13.95 -30.59 -24.09
N THR A 279 -15.22 -30.33 -23.76
CA THR A 279 -15.75 -30.34 -22.38
C THR A 279 -16.54 -31.60 -22.02
N ALA A 280 -16.57 -32.57 -22.91
CA ALA A 280 -17.26 -33.86 -22.75
C ALA A 280 -16.32 -35.00 -23.14
N THR A 281 -16.80 -36.24 -23.11
CA THR A 281 -16.01 -37.42 -23.48
C THR A 281 -15.31 -37.23 -24.84
N PRO A 282 -13.97 -37.29 -24.90
CA PRO A 282 -13.23 -37.01 -26.11
C PRO A 282 -13.42 -38.12 -27.16
N GLY A 283 -13.73 -37.71 -28.39
CA GLY A 283 -13.86 -38.57 -29.56
C GLY A 283 -12.59 -38.62 -30.41
N ASP A 284 -12.76 -38.62 -31.74
CA ASP A 284 -11.65 -38.64 -32.68
C ASP A 284 -10.81 -37.35 -32.59
N LYS A 285 -9.49 -37.49 -32.41
CA LYS A 285 -8.52 -36.37 -32.33
C LYS A 285 -8.89 -35.30 -31.30
N GLN A 286 -9.50 -35.71 -30.21
CA GLN A 286 -9.94 -34.83 -29.13
C GLN A 286 -9.28 -35.18 -27.81
N ILE A 287 -9.13 -34.17 -26.96
CA ILE A 287 -8.72 -34.31 -25.56
C ILE A 287 -9.70 -33.56 -24.67
N LEU A 288 -9.84 -34.00 -23.42
CA LEU A 288 -10.57 -33.30 -22.38
C LEU A 288 -9.61 -33.06 -21.21
N LEU A 289 -9.47 -31.79 -20.82
CA LEU A 289 -8.74 -31.39 -19.63
C LEU A 289 -9.72 -31.21 -18.48
N LYS A 290 -9.36 -31.67 -17.29
CA LYS A 290 -10.16 -31.54 -16.08
C LYS A 290 -9.35 -30.93 -14.96
N ILE A 291 -10.01 -30.19 -14.07
CA ILE A 291 -9.39 -29.53 -12.91
C ILE A 291 -10.23 -29.69 -11.66
N ASN A 292 -9.57 -29.81 -10.51
CA ASN A 292 -10.21 -29.82 -9.20
C ASN A 292 -9.28 -29.25 -8.12
N THR A 293 -9.86 -28.90 -6.97
CA THR A 293 -9.13 -28.42 -5.78
C THR A 293 -8.65 -29.54 -4.87
N ASN A 294 -9.22 -30.74 -5.03
CA ASN A 294 -8.79 -31.95 -4.35
C ASN A 294 -8.26 -32.96 -5.37
N ASN A 295 -7.54 -33.98 -4.89
CA ASN A 295 -6.98 -35.03 -5.74
C ASN A 295 -8.05 -36.11 -6.06
N ASP A 296 -9.15 -35.71 -6.70
CA ASP A 296 -10.24 -36.60 -7.12
C ASP A 296 -10.72 -36.27 -8.55
N PRO A 297 -10.40 -37.13 -9.54
CA PRO A 297 -10.81 -36.92 -10.92
C PRO A 297 -12.31 -37.07 -11.15
N SER A 298 -13.04 -37.78 -10.26
CA SER A 298 -14.47 -38.07 -10.46
C SER A 298 -15.37 -36.86 -10.25
N THR A 299 -14.88 -35.85 -9.53
CA THR A 299 -15.57 -34.59 -9.26
C THR A 299 -14.93 -33.41 -10.01
N ALA A 300 -13.90 -33.66 -10.82
CA ALA A 300 -13.18 -32.62 -11.54
C ALA A 300 -14.03 -31.98 -12.65
N GLY A 301 -14.02 -30.65 -12.72
CA GLY A 301 -14.70 -29.89 -13.76
C GLY A 301 -13.91 -29.87 -15.06
N ALA A 302 -14.61 -29.86 -16.20
CA ALA A 302 -13.98 -29.73 -17.52
C ALA A 302 -13.44 -28.31 -17.75
N ILE A 303 -12.23 -28.20 -18.30
CA ILE A 303 -11.64 -26.91 -18.71
C ILE A 303 -12.07 -26.61 -20.14
N ALA A 304 -12.82 -25.52 -20.34
CA ALA A 304 -13.28 -25.07 -21.65
C ALA A 304 -12.22 -24.24 -22.40
N SER A 305 -12.51 -23.91 -23.66
CA SER A 305 -11.70 -22.96 -24.46
C SER A 305 -12.02 -21.49 -24.18
N THR A 306 -13.06 -21.23 -23.38
CA THR A 306 -13.41 -19.93 -22.80
C THR A 306 -13.23 -20.00 -21.29
N TYR A 307 -13.03 -18.84 -20.64
CA TYR A 307 -12.93 -18.80 -19.18
C TYR A 307 -14.21 -19.34 -18.53
N THR A 308 -14.01 -20.29 -17.62
CA THR A 308 -15.04 -20.87 -16.76
C THR A 308 -14.59 -20.80 -15.31
N LEU A 309 -15.55 -20.62 -14.40
CA LEU A 309 -15.29 -20.55 -12.97
C LEU A 309 -14.68 -21.85 -12.44
N TRP A 310 -13.56 -21.74 -11.72
CA TRP A 310 -12.93 -22.85 -11.01
C TRP A 310 -13.03 -22.68 -9.49
N LEU A 311 -12.65 -21.51 -8.99
CA LEU A 311 -12.83 -21.12 -7.59
C LEU A 311 -13.84 -19.98 -7.52
N ASP A 312 -14.88 -20.16 -6.72
CA ASP A 312 -16.00 -19.24 -6.55
C ASP A 312 -15.94 -18.56 -5.18
N ASN A 313 -16.09 -17.24 -5.16
CA ASN A 313 -16.25 -16.38 -3.99
C ASN A 313 -15.25 -16.67 -2.86
N GLN A 314 -13.97 -16.71 -3.20
CA GLN A 314 -12.89 -16.87 -2.22
C GLN A 314 -12.77 -15.58 -1.40
N ALA A 315 -12.56 -15.73 -0.09
CA ALA A 315 -12.48 -14.60 0.82
C ALA A 315 -11.16 -13.84 0.69
N GLY A 316 -11.23 -12.51 0.76
CA GLY A 316 -10.08 -11.63 0.95
C GLY A 316 -10.30 -10.56 2.04
N PRO A 317 -9.31 -9.69 2.30
CA PRO A 317 -7.96 -9.67 1.75
C PRO A 317 -7.18 -10.95 2.06
N THR A 318 -6.27 -11.33 1.17
CA THR A 318 -5.35 -12.45 1.38
C THR A 318 -4.10 -11.98 2.16
N GLN A 319 -3.14 -12.89 2.39
CA GLN A 319 -1.82 -12.49 2.88
C GLN A 319 -1.14 -11.51 1.92
N ASP A 320 -0.45 -10.51 2.49
CA ASP A 320 0.34 -9.51 1.75
C ASP A 320 1.62 -10.10 1.13
N GLY A 321 2.10 -9.46 0.05
CA GLY A 321 3.41 -9.76 -0.54
C GLY A 321 3.46 -9.88 -2.07
N ASP A 322 4.06 -10.96 -2.57
CA ASP A 322 4.26 -11.27 -3.99
C ASP A 322 3.81 -12.70 -4.30
N ALA A 323 2.82 -12.85 -5.20
CA ALA A 323 2.26 -14.16 -5.53
C ALA A 323 3.32 -15.07 -6.17
N SER A 324 4.26 -14.48 -6.92
CA SER A 324 5.36 -15.21 -7.56
C SER A 324 6.41 -15.72 -6.57
N ALA A 325 6.45 -15.18 -5.36
CA ALA A 325 7.28 -15.63 -4.25
C ALA A 325 6.57 -16.69 -3.37
N GLY A 326 5.38 -17.17 -3.78
CA GLY A 326 4.60 -18.14 -3.02
C GLY A 326 3.85 -17.55 -1.83
N GLN A 327 3.50 -16.27 -1.90
CA GLN A 327 2.74 -15.56 -0.88
C GLN A 327 1.28 -15.36 -1.33
N GLY A 328 0.39 -15.05 -0.39
CA GLY A 328 -1.05 -14.94 -0.65
C GLY A 328 -1.80 -16.22 -0.31
N ALA A 329 -3.03 -16.34 -0.83
CA ALA A 329 -3.83 -17.55 -0.72
C ALA A 329 -3.29 -18.63 -1.67
N HIS A 330 -3.05 -19.82 -1.14
CA HIS A 330 -2.50 -20.95 -1.89
C HIS A 330 -3.60 -21.96 -2.23
N HIS A 331 -3.70 -22.29 -3.51
CA HIS A 331 -4.64 -23.26 -4.05
C HIS A 331 -3.93 -24.35 -4.83
N TYR A 332 -4.43 -25.57 -4.72
CA TYR A 332 -3.90 -26.74 -5.42
C TYR A 332 -4.75 -27.04 -6.65
N ALA A 333 -4.21 -26.84 -7.84
CA ALA A 333 -4.87 -27.20 -9.10
C ALA A 333 -4.47 -28.63 -9.51
N TYR A 334 -5.27 -29.62 -9.09
CA TYR A 334 -5.12 -30.98 -9.59
C TYR A 334 -5.72 -31.07 -10.99
N MET A 335 -4.98 -31.62 -11.94
CA MET A 335 -5.40 -31.71 -13.33
C MET A 335 -5.32 -33.14 -13.87
N TRP A 336 -6.27 -33.47 -14.74
CA TRP A 336 -6.31 -34.74 -15.45
C TRP A 336 -6.56 -34.54 -16.94
N LEU A 337 -6.09 -35.51 -17.72
CA LEU A 337 -6.25 -35.57 -19.17
C LEU A 337 -7.01 -36.84 -19.56
N ASP A 338 -8.10 -36.67 -20.29
CA ASP A 338 -8.75 -37.74 -21.03
C ASP A 338 -8.38 -37.62 -22.52
N VAL A 339 -8.05 -38.75 -23.13
CA VAL A 339 -7.51 -38.81 -24.49
C VAL A 339 -8.45 -39.60 -25.38
N GLY A 340 -8.84 -39.01 -26.50
CA GLY A 340 -9.67 -39.63 -27.52
C GLY A 340 -8.94 -40.65 -28.39
N SER A 341 -9.52 -40.96 -29.55
CA SER A 341 -8.98 -41.92 -30.52
C SER A 341 -8.26 -41.27 -31.70
N ASN A 342 -7.51 -42.07 -32.47
CA ASN A 342 -6.74 -41.70 -33.68
C ASN A 342 -5.88 -40.42 -33.55
N ILE A 343 -5.25 -40.26 -32.38
CA ILE A 343 -4.23 -39.25 -32.15
C ILE A 343 -2.88 -39.85 -32.56
N ASP A 344 -2.20 -39.20 -33.48
CA ASP A 344 -0.86 -39.61 -33.92
C ASP A 344 0.13 -39.55 -32.76
N GLN A 345 1.14 -40.42 -32.76
CA GLN A 345 2.21 -40.34 -31.78
C GLN A 345 3.02 -39.05 -31.98
N ASP A 346 2.96 -38.16 -30.99
CA ASP A 346 3.72 -36.92 -30.90
C ASP A 346 3.73 -36.41 -29.45
N THR A 347 4.47 -35.34 -29.19
CA THR A 347 4.29 -34.52 -27.98
C THR A 347 3.38 -33.36 -28.33
N TYR A 348 2.20 -33.29 -27.71
CA TYR A 348 1.26 -32.20 -27.92
C TYR A 348 1.45 -31.12 -26.86
N VAL A 349 1.54 -29.87 -27.29
CA VAL A 349 1.73 -28.71 -26.40
C VAL A 349 0.59 -27.71 -26.61
N GLY A 350 0.11 -27.15 -25.51
CA GLY A 350 -0.85 -26.07 -25.44
C GLY A 350 -0.79 -25.45 -24.04
N HIS A 351 -1.60 -24.42 -23.82
CA HIS A 351 -1.61 -23.66 -22.58
C HIS A 351 -2.93 -23.81 -21.83
N VAL A 352 -2.84 -23.72 -20.51
CA VAL A 352 -3.96 -23.51 -19.61
C VAL A 352 -3.72 -22.17 -18.92
N TYR A 353 -4.74 -21.32 -18.93
CA TYR A 353 -4.69 -19.96 -18.42
C TYR A 353 -5.59 -19.85 -17.20
N PHE A 354 -5.09 -19.18 -16.17
CA PHE A 354 -5.85 -18.82 -14.98
C PHE A 354 -6.06 -17.30 -14.98
N GLN A 355 -7.19 -16.86 -14.44
CA GLN A 355 -7.52 -15.45 -14.30
C GLN A 355 -8.17 -15.24 -12.93
N VAL A 356 -7.64 -14.30 -12.16
CA VAL A 356 -8.30 -13.80 -10.95
C VAL A 356 -9.22 -12.64 -11.31
N THR A 357 -10.42 -12.60 -10.72
CA THR A 357 -11.41 -11.52 -10.91
C THR A 357 -12.06 -11.15 -9.59
N ASN A 358 -12.61 -9.93 -9.49
CA ASN A 358 -13.44 -9.53 -8.36
C ASN A 358 -14.72 -10.40 -8.31
N ALA A 359 -15.15 -10.79 -7.11
CA ALA A 359 -16.28 -11.70 -6.87
C ALA A 359 -17.55 -10.96 -6.44
#